data_AF-A0A9E5CY90-F1
#
_entry.id   AF-A0A9E5CY90-F1
#
_cell.length_a   1.000
_cell.length_b   1.000
_cell.length_c   1.000
_cell.angle_alpha   90.00
_cell.angle_beta   90.00
_cell.angle_gamma   90.00
#
_symmetry.space_group_name_H-M   'P 1'
#
loop_
_entity.id
_entity.type
_entity.pdbx_description
1 polymer ?
#
loop_
_entity_poly.entity_id
_entity_poly.type
_entity_poly.pdbx_seq_one_letter_code
_entity_poly.pdbx_strand_id
1 'polypeptide(L)'
;MLTHRLIAGVLTIMLVLAPASAAAQDGFSLRVETSVSCDKATLTATAEGGTGPYNLSWGFGDEDIPLQTDIDGFPVTVDHMYPASGEYVWTLSSTDSANATAEVTGTIVIDGPVVTLTSEPFPPMVVLENGQATVNFSTEVSGGIGPYAFTWDLDGDGSADPADGSGAA
;
A
#
# COMPACT_ATOMS: atom_id res chain seq x y z
N MET A 1 -7.92 14.94 -37.78
CA MET A 1 -7.25 13.82 -37.10
C MET A 1 -7.87 13.71 -35.72
N LEU A 2 -8.43 12.56 -35.38
CA LEU A 2 -9.26 12.34 -34.19
C LEU A 2 -8.35 12.05 -32.99
N THR A 3 -8.19 13.00 -32.07
CA THR A 3 -7.44 12.83 -30.83
C THR A 3 -8.20 11.91 -29.88
N HIS A 4 -7.77 10.66 -29.78
CA HIS A 4 -8.30 9.72 -28.79
C HIS A 4 -7.53 9.91 -27.49
N ARG A 5 -8.15 10.61 -26.53
CA ARG A 5 -7.64 10.70 -25.16
C ARG A 5 -8.00 9.39 -24.46
N LEU A 6 -7.02 8.52 -24.26
CA LEU A 6 -7.14 7.39 -23.35
C LEU A 6 -7.20 7.96 -21.93
N ILE A 7 -8.40 8.01 -21.35
CA ILE A 7 -8.60 8.29 -19.94
C ILE A 7 -8.42 6.94 -19.24
N ALA A 8 -7.23 6.67 -18.70
CA ALA A 8 -7.02 5.56 -17.80
C ALA A 8 -7.80 5.88 -16.51
N GLY A 9 -9.00 5.31 -16.38
CA GLY A 9 -9.76 5.40 -15.15
C GLY A 9 -9.00 4.67 -14.05
N VAL A 10 -8.49 5.41 -13.06
CA VAL A 10 -7.98 4.84 -11.82
C VAL A 10 -9.16 4.17 -11.13
N LEU A 11 -9.28 2.85 -11.31
CA LEU A 11 -10.21 2.03 -10.57
C LEU A 11 -9.61 1.82 -9.18
N THR A 12 -10.00 2.65 -8.22
CA THR A 12 -9.77 2.36 -6.80
C THR A 12 -10.59 1.12 -6.44
N ILE A 13 -9.98 -0.05 -6.62
CA ILE A 13 -10.48 -1.30 -6.04
C ILE A 13 -10.35 -1.12 -4.53
N MET A 14 -11.44 -0.76 -3.87
CA MET A 14 -11.60 -0.96 -2.43
C MET A 14 -11.56 -2.48 -2.21
N LEU A 15 -10.36 -3.02 -1.97
CA LEU A 15 -10.20 -4.41 -1.58
C LEU A 15 -10.81 -4.56 -0.18
N VAL A 16 -12.04 -5.09 -0.14
CA VAL A 16 -12.68 -5.47 1.11
C VAL A 16 -11.98 -6.74 1.60
N LEU A 17 -10.95 -6.58 2.44
CA LEU A 17 -10.35 -7.72 3.13
C LEU A 17 -11.40 -8.37 4.04
N ALA A 18 -11.49 -9.69 3.97
CA ALA A 18 -12.32 -10.44 4.88
C ALA A 18 -11.81 -10.24 6.32
N PRO A 19 -12.72 -10.09 7.30
CA PRO A 19 -12.32 -9.95 8.70
C PRO A 19 -11.57 -11.19 9.17
N ALA A 20 -10.46 -10.99 9.88
CA ALA A 20 -9.82 -12.06 10.62
C ALA A 20 -10.53 -12.22 11.97
N SER A 21 -10.78 -13.47 12.38
CA SER A 21 -11.43 -13.79 13.66
C SER A 21 -10.70 -14.93 14.36
N ALA A 22 -10.64 -14.88 15.69
CA ALA A 22 -10.14 -15.96 16.53
C ALA A 22 -10.96 -16.07 17.82
N ALA A 23 -11.12 -17.28 18.33
CA ALA A 23 -11.80 -17.57 19.60
C ALA A 23 -10.84 -18.29 20.57
N ALA A 24 -10.92 -17.90 21.84
CA ALA A 24 -10.15 -18.43 22.95
C ALA A 24 -11.00 -19.30 23.88
N GLN A 25 -10.40 -19.79 24.98
CA GLN A 25 -11.16 -20.44 26.04
C GLN A 25 -12.19 -19.47 26.64
N ASP A 26 -13.31 -20.02 27.13
CA ASP A 26 -14.41 -19.28 27.77
C ASP A 26 -15.21 -18.32 26.88
N GLY A 27 -15.13 -18.48 25.56
CA GLY A 27 -15.97 -17.72 24.61
C GLY A 27 -15.50 -16.29 24.34
N PHE A 28 -14.32 -15.91 24.83
CA PHE A 28 -13.66 -14.67 24.43
C PHE A 28 -13.17 -14.78 22.99
N SER A 29 -13.61 -13.88 22.11
CA SER A 29 -13.20 -13.85 20.71
C SER A 29 -12.84 -12.45 20.27
N LEU A 30 -11.89 -12.37 19.34
CA LEU A 30 -11.46 -11.13 18.68
C LEU A 30 -11.78 -11.20 17.21
N ARG A 31 -12.16 -10.06 16.66
CA ARG A 31 -12.30 -9.83 15.22
C ARG A 31 -11.70 -8.50 14.87
N VAL A 32 -10.97 -8.43 13.74
CA VAL A 32 -10.39 -7.18 13.24
C VAL A 32 -10.82 -6.96 11.81
N GLU A 33 -11.29 -5.75 11.53
CA GLU A 33 -11.53 -5.24 10.18
C GLU A 33 -10.42 -4.27 9.81
N THR A 34 -9.95 -4.35 8.57
CA THR A 34 -8.87 -3.49 8.05
C THR A 34 -9.32 -2.73 6.82
N SER A 35 -8.90 -1.48 6.70
CA SER A 35 -8.98 -0.73 5.44
C SER A 35 -7.62 -0.09 5.14
N VAL A 36 -7.33 0.11 3.87
CA VAL A 36 -6.08 0.71 3.39
C VAL A 36 -6.41 1.90 2.51
N SER A 37 -5.70 3.00 2.73
CA SER A 37 -5.72 4.18 1.88
C SER A 37 -4.29 4.68 1.70
N CYS A 38 -3.76 4.53 0.50
CA CYS A 38 -2.35 4.79 0.19
C CYS A 38 -1.43 3.98 1.13
N ASP A 39 -0.68 4.67 1.98
CA ASP A 39 0.29 4.15 2.94
C ASP A 39 -0.28 3.92 4.34
N LYS A 40 -1.53 4.31 4.56
CA LYS A 40 -2.19 4.18 5.86
C LYS A 40 -3.12 2.97 5.88
N ALA A 41 -2.96 2.12 6.89
CA ALA A 41 -3.97 1.15 7.25
C ALA A 41 -4.73 1.58 8.50
N THR A 42 -6.04 1.37 8.49
CA THR A 42 -6.91 1.53 9.67
C THR A 42 -7.37 0.15 10.11
N LEU A 43 -7.06 -0.23 11.35
CA LEU A 43 -7.46 -1.51 11.95
C LEU A 43 -8.49 -1.24 13.05
N THR A 44 -9.64 -1.90 12.98
CA THR A 44 -10.70 -1.82 13.99
C THR A 44 -10.92 -3.17 14.62
N ALA A 45 -10.54 -3.31 15.88
CA ALA A 45 -10.76 -4.50 16.68
C ALA A 45 -12.13 -4.44 17.37
N THR A 46 -12.80 -5.58 17.38
CA THR A 46 -14.00 -5.87 18.18
C THR A 46 -13.78 -7.14 18.98
N ALA A 47 -14.36 -7.22 20.17
CA ALA A 47 -14.36 -8.45 20.95
C ALA A 47 -15.76 -8.85 21.40
N GLU A 48 -15.99 -10.15 21.52
CA GLU A 48 -17.17 -10.73 22.17
C GLU A 48 -16.72 -11.62 23.33
N GLY A 49 -17.46 -11.59 24.45
CA GLY A 49 -17.04 -12.25 25.69
C GLY A 49 -15.90 -11.51 26.40
N GLY A 50 -15.27 -12.19 27.38
CA GLY A 50 -14.21 -11.60 28.22
C GLY A 50 -14.72 -10.60 29.26
N THR A 51 -13.82 -10.20 30.17
CA THR A 51 -14.09 -9.23 31.24
C THR A 51 -13.06 -8.11 31.22
N GLY A 52 -13.51 -6.90 30.89
CA GLY A 52 -12.65 -5.70 30.92
C GLY A 52 -12.11 -5.40 32.33
N PRO A 53 -11.04 -4.60 32.45
CA PRO A 53 -10.31 -3.97 31.33
C PRO A 53 -9.47 -4.96 30.51
N TYR A 54 -9.08 -4.55 29.30
CA TYR A 54 -8.29 -5.33 28.35
C TYR A 54 -6.92 -4.70 28.11
N ASN A 55 -5.91 -5.54 27.90
CA ASN A 55 -4.60 -5.16 27.39
C ASN A 55 -4.48 -5.65 25.95
N LEU A 56 -4.10 -4.76 25.03
CA LEU A 56 -3.91 -5.04 23.61
C LEU A 56 -2.44 -4.89 23.23
N SER A 57 -1.92 -5.88 22.51
CA SER A 57 -0.62 -5.84 21.86
C SER A 57 -0.82 -5.94 20.36
N TRP A 58 -0.50 -4.87 19.64
CA TRP A 58 -0.47 -4.87 18.18
C TRP A 58 0.92 -5.24 17.70
N GLY A 59 1.01 -5.93 16.57
CA GLY A 59 2.21 -6.02 15.74
C GLY A 59 1.81 -5.73 14.31
N PHE A 60 2.32 -4.66 13.70
CA PHE A 60 1.90 -4.27 12.35
C PHE A 60 2.67 -4.98 11.23
N GLY A 61 3.70 -5.76 11.56
CA GLY A 61 4.50 -6.50 10.59
C GLY A 61 5.70 -5.71 10.04
N ASP A 62 5.95 -4.51 10.55
CA ASP A 62 7.05 -3.61 10.22
C ASP A 62 7.95 -3.29 11.42
N GLU A 63 8.06 -4.24 12.35
CA GLU A 63 8.80 -4.13 13.63
C GLU A 63 8.16 -3.20 14.68
N ASP A 64 7.06 -2.50 14.37
CA ASP A 64 6.29 -1.74 15.36
C ASP A 64 5.34 -2.65 16.16
N ILE A 65 5.39 -2.51 17.50
CA ILE A 65 4.67 -3.35 18.45
C ILE A 65 4.08 -2.50 19.61
N PRO A 66 3.08 -1.64 19.35
CA PRO A 66 2.53 -0.80 20.41
C PRO A 66 1.62 -1.59 21.35
N LEU A 67 1.72 -1.23 22.64
CA LEU A 67 0.88 -1.76 23.71
C LEU A 67 -0.16 -0.71 24.13
N GLN A 68 -1.40 -1.15 24.31
CA GLN A 68 -2.47 -0.37 24.92
C GLN A 68 -2.99 -1.12 26.13
N THR A 69 -3.00 -0.48 27.30
CA THR A 69 -3.44 -1.10 28.56
C THR A 69 -4.70 -0.46 29.08
N ASP A 70 -5.38 -1.15 29.99
CA ASP A 70 -6.55 -0.64 30.71
C ASP A 70 -7.69 -0.16 29.79
N ILE A 71 -7.92 -0.90 28.70
CA ILE A 71 -8.99 -0.59 27.74
C ILE A 71 -10.34 -1.05 28.32
N ASP A 72 -11.27 -0.12 28.48
CA ASP A 72 -12.58 -0.40 29.10
C ASP A 72 -13.53 -1.22 28.21
N GLY A 73 -13.28 -1.27 26.89
CA GLY A 73 -14.12 -2.01 25.95
C GLY A 73 -13.78 -1.80 24.48
N PHE A 74 -14.64 -2.35 23.61
CA PHE A 74 -14.50 -2.35 22.15
C PHE A 74 -15.69 -1.61 21.49
N PRO A 75 -15.55 -1.11 20.23
CA PRO A 75 -14.41 -1.26 19.32
C PRO A 75 -13.20 -0.40 19.69
N VAL A 76 -12.01 -0.85 19.28
CA VAL A 76 -10.75 -0.08 19.34
C VAL A 76 -10.23 0.10 17.92
N THR A 77 -9.98 1.35 17.52
CA THR A 77 -9.48 1.69 16.19
C THR A 77 -8.09 2.31 16.26
N VAL A 78 -7.18 1.83 15.42
CA VAL A 78 -5.81 2.35 15.28
C VAL A 78 -5.51 2.62 13.81
N ASP A 79 -4.87 3.76 13.55
CA ASP A 79 -4.27 4.09 12.25
C ASP A 79 -2.76 3.81 12.31
N HIS A 80 -2.23 3.12 11.31
CA HIS A 80 -0.81 2.82 11.15
C HIS A 80 -0.30 3.26 9.78
N MET A 81 0.87 3.89 9.72
CA MET A 81 1.51 4.30 8.47
C MET A 81 2.66 3.37 8.13
N TYR A 82 2.62 2.77 6.94
CA TYR A 82 3.69 1.90 6.46
C TYR A 82 4.71 2.70 5.64
N PRO A 83 6.03 2.52 5.90
CA PRO A 83 7.07 3.31 5.26
C PRO A 83 7.35 2.91 3.80
N ALA A 84 6.90 1.72 3.38
CA ALA A 84 7.15 1.20 2.05
C ALA A 84 5.95 0.39 1.52
N SER A 85 5.91 0.19 0.21
CA SER A 85 5.01 -0.77 -0.39
C SER A 85 5.45 -2.19 -0.06
N GLY A 86 4.49 -3.07 0.20
CA GLY A 86 4.77 -4.45 0.59
C GLY A 86 3.55 -5.16 1.17
N GLU A 87 3.76 -6.43 1.48
CA GLU A 87 2.81 -7.23 2.26
C GLU A 87 3.28 -7.28 3.71
N TYR A 88 2.38 -6.91 4.63
CA TYR A 88 2.62 -6.84 6.06
C TYR A 88 1.70 -7.81 6.78
N VAL A 89 2.29 -8.73 7.56
CA VAL A 89 1.53 -9.66 8.40
C VAL A 89 1.34 -9.02 9.76
N TRP A 90 0.10 -8.60 10.05
CA TRP A 90 -0.24 -7.97 11.32
C TRP A 90 -0.79 -9.00 12.31
N THR A 91 -0.58 -8.73 13.60
CA THR A 91 -1.10 -9.52 14.73
C THR A 91 -1.74 -8.59 15.77
N LEU A 92 -2.78 -9.07 16.43
CA LEU A 92 -3.38 -8.46 17.60
C LEU A 92 -3.57 -9.53 18.66
N SER A 93 -2.95 -9.33 19.83
CA SER A 93 -3.22 -10.11 21.03
C SER A 93 -4.01 -9.26 22.03
N SER A 94 -5.07 -9.81 22.61
CA SER A 94 -5.80 -9.21 23.72
C SER A 94 -5.79 -10.12 24.94
N THR A 95 -5.54 -9.54 26.11
CA THR A 95 -5.69 -10.20 27.41
C THR A 95 -6.72 -9.44 28.23
N ASP A 96 -7.73 -10.13 28.74
CA ASP A 96 -8.73 -9.54 29.63
C ASP A 96 -8.29 -9.56 31.11
N SER A 97 -9.09 -8.98 32.00
CA SER A 97 -8.77 -8.93 33.44
C SER A 97 -8.85 -10.28 34.17
N ALA A 98 -9.51 -11.28 33.56
CA ALA A 98 -9.58 -12.65 34.04
C ALA A 98 -8.42 -13.51 33.51
N ASN A 99 -7.50 -12.93 32.72
CA ASN A 99 -6.39 -13.58 32.01
C ASN A 99 -6.83 -14.48 30.84
N ALA A 100 -8.02 -14.30 30.30
CA ALA A 100 -8.39 -14.89 29.02
C ALA A 100 -7.65 -14.15 27.89
N THR A 101 -7.06 -14.91 26.97
CA THR A 101 -6.25 -14.36 25.87
C THR A 101 -6.83 -14.76 24.53
N ALA A 102 -6.98 -13.81 23.61
CA ALA A 102 -7.31 -14.07 22.21
C ALA A 102 -6.24 -13.44 21.31
N GLU A 103 -5.94 -14.10 20.19
CA GLU A 103 -4.96 -13.61 19.22
C GLU A 103 -5.52 -13.77 17.82
N VAL A 104 -5.42 -12.73 17.01
CA VAL A 104 -5.88 -12.71 15.63
C VAL A 104 -4.82 -12.10 14.73
N THR A 105 -4.68 -12.65 13.53
CA THR A 105 -3.68 -12.23 12.55
C THR A 105 -4.32 -12.01 11.19
N GLY A 106 -3.69 -11.19 10.36
CA GLY A 106 -4.11 -10.96 8.99
C GLY A 106 -2.99 -10.36 8.15
N THR A 107 -3.31 -10.01 6.91
CA THR A 107 -2.37 -9.36 5.99
C THR A 107 -2.88 -7.99 5.58
N ILE A 108 -1.97 -7.04 5.41
CA ILE A 108 -2.21 -5.74 4.80
C ILE A 108 -1.28 -5.64 3.60
N VAL A 109 -1.80 -5.20 2.46
CA VAL A 109 -1.01 -4.93 1.25
C VAL A 109 -0.99 -3.43 1.02
N ILE A 110 0.22 -2.87 0.98
CA ILE A 110 0.47 -1.47 0.63
C ILE A 110 1.00 -1.43 -0.80
N ASP A 111 0.20 -0.87 -1.70
CA ASP A 111 0.55 -0.79 -3.11
C ASP A 111 1.65 0.25 -3.36
N GLY A 112 2.60 -0.12 -4.22
CA GLY A 112 3.62 0.78 -4.72
C GLY A 112 3.11 1.73 -5.82
N PRO A 113 3.93 2.69 -6.24
CA PRO A 113 3.60 3.52 -7.39
C PRO A 113 3.50 2.67 -8.67
N VAL A 114 2.48 2.94 -9.48
CA VAL A 114 2.34 2.43 -10.84
C VAL A 114 2.85 3.49 -11.80
N VAL A 115 3.87 3.13 -12.61
CA VAL A 115 4.47 4.00 -13.62
C VAL A 115 4.00 3.57 -15.00
N THR A 116 3.38 4.49 -15.74
CA THR A 116 3.02 4.30 -17.16
C THR A 116 3.91 5.19 -18.02
N LEU A 117 4.55 4.59 -19.02
CA LEU A 117 5.36 5.29 -20.01
C LEU A 117 4.64 5.31 -21.36
N THR A 118 4.54 6.48 -21.96
CA THR A 118 3.98 6.68 -23.31
C THR A 118 4.98 7.43 -24.18
N SER A 119 4.90 7.24 -25.49
CA SER A 119 5.72 7.95 -26.47
C SER A 119 4.86 8.70 -27.48
N GLU A 120 5.38 9.79 -28.05
CA GLU A 120 4.81 10.40 -29.25
C GLU A 120 5.93 10.61 -30.29
N PRO A 121 5.78 10.06 -31.52
CA PRO A 121 4.63 9.27 -32.02
C PRO A 121 4.52 7.85 -31.42
N PHE A 122 3.30 7.28 -31.40
CA PHE A 122 3.01 5.90 -30.99
C PHE A 122 2.04 5.19 -31.97
N PRO A 123 2.33 3.97 -32.46
CA PRO A 123 3.61 3.24 -32.33
C PRO A 123 4.76 4.06 -32.92
N PRO A 124 6.00 3.95 -32.40
CA PRO A 124 7.10 4.80 -32.80
C PRO A 124 7.49 4.51 -34.25
N MET A 125 6.93 5.29 -35.16
CA MET A 125 7.32 5.35 -36.56
C MET A 125 7.83 6.76 -36.78
N VAL A 126 9.15 6.91 -36.74
CA VAL A 126 9.80 8.22 -36.78
C VAL A 126 10.33 8.46 -38.17
N VAL A 127 9.98 9.61 -38.74
CA VAL A 127 10.51 10.06 -40.02
C VAL A 127 11.73 10.92 -39.73
N LEU A 128 12.84 10.66 -40.42
CA LEU A 128 14.03 11.48 -40.34
C LEU A 128 13.79 12.80 -41.07
N GLU A 129 13.77 13.90 -40.35
CA GLU A 129 13.82 15.25 -40.91
C GLU A 129 15.26 15.75 -40.78
N ASN A 130 15.93 16.01 -41.91
CA ASN A 130 17.33 16.46 -41.94
C ASN A 130 18.32 15.54 -41.18
N GLY A 131 18.04 14.23 -41.14
CA GLY A 131 18.87 13.25 -40.44
C GLY A 131 18.65 13.16 -38.93
N GLN A 132 17.65 13.88 -38.40
CA GLN A 132 17.25 13.82 -37.00
C GLN A 132 15.80 13.34 -36.88
N ALA A 133 15.51 12.72 -35.75
CA ALA A 133 14.22 12.18 -35.39
C ALA A 133 13.99 12.50 -33.91
N THR A 134 12.80 12.94 -33.55
CA THR A 134 12.44 13.26 -32.16
C THR A 134 11.30 12.35 -31.72
N VAL A 135 11.47 11.76 -30.54
CA VAL A 135 10.43 11.01 -29.84
C VAL A 135 10.27 11.64 -28.47
N ASN A 136 9.05 12.02 -28.12
CA ASN A 136 8.76 12.56 -26.80
C ASN A 136 8.27 11.42 -25.91
N PHE A 137 8.91 11.21 -24.77
CA PHE A 137 8.42 10.29 -23.76
C PHE A 137 7.67 11.06 -22.67
N SER A 138 6.55 10.51 -22.22
CA SER A 138 5.77 11.05 -21.11
C SER A 138 5.52 9.95 -20.09
N THR A 139 5.79 10.26 -18.82
CA THR A 139 5.57 9.37 -17.68
C THR A 139 4.37 9.85 -16.88
N GLU A 140 3.47 8.94 -16.55
CA GLU A 140 2.42 9.15 -15.57
C GLU A 140 2.65 8.20 -14.39
N VAL A 141 2.65 8.74 -13.17
CA VAL A 141 2.74 7.94 -11.95
C VAL A 141 1.46 8.09 -11.14
N SER A 142 0.93 6.96 -10.69
CA SER A 142 -0.26 6.89 -9.85
C SER A 142 -0.01 5.98 -8.66
N GLY A 143 -0.72 6.22 -7.54
CA GLY A 143 -0.48 5.48 -6.29
C GLY A 143 0.88 5.79 -5.64
N GLY A 144 1.26 4.99 -4.65
CA GLY A 144 2.51 5.10 -3.89
C GLY A 144 2.67 6.37 -3.04
N ILE A 145 3.83 6.49 -2.37
CA ILE A 145 4.27 7.70 -1.69
C ILE A 145 5.48 8.29 -2.43
N GLY A 146 5.41 9.57 -2.77
CA GLY A 146 6.56 10.31 -3.25
C GLY A 146 7.59 10.59 -2.13
N PRO A 147 8.78 11.11 -2.48
CA PRO A 147 9.17 11.56 -3.81
C PRO A 147 9.60 10.39 -4.73
N TYR A 148 9.23 10.50 -6.00
CA TYR A 148 9.71 9.59 -7.04
C TYR A 148 10.97 10.14 -7.71
N ALA A 149 11.95 9.27 -7.94
CA ALA A 149 13.12 9.55 -8.74
C ALA A 149 13.03 8.77 -10.05
N PHE A 150 13.25 9.45 -11.17
CA PHE A 150 13.26 8.85 -12.49
C PHE A 150 14.68 8.94 -13.06
N THR A 151 15.12 7.86 -13.68
CA THR A 151 16.32 7.81 -14.50
C THR A 151 15.92 7.25 -15.86
N TRP A 152 16.54 7.77 -16.90
CA TRP A 152 16.31 7.33 -18.27
C TRP A 152 17.54 6.57 -18.72
N ASP A 153 17.35 5.44 -19.37
CA ASP A 153 18.40 4.68 -20.04
C ASP A 153 17.87 4.46 -21.47
N LEU A 154 18.29 5.33 -22.38
CA LEU A 154 17.77 5.41 -23.74
C LEU A 154 18.56 4.50 -24.69
N ASP A 155 19.79 4.13 -24.34
CA ASP A 155 20.67 3.26 -25.15
C ASP A 155 20.79 1.82 -24.61
N GLY A 156 20.29 1.56 -23.41
CA GLY A 156 20.24 0.26 -22.75
C GLY A 156 21.57 -0.15 -22.11
N ASP A 157 22.48 0.79 -21.85
CA ASP A 157 23.80 0.51 -21.29
C ASP A 157 23.80 0.35 -19.74
N GLY A 158 22.68 0.63 -19.09
CA GLY A 158 22.51 0.57 -17.63
C GLY A 158 22.93 1.84 -16.89
N SER A 159 23.29 2.90 -17.61
CA SER A 159 23.63 4.23 -17.10
C SER A 159 22.47 5.21 -17.33
N ALA A 160 22.46 6.30 -16.55
CA ALA A 160 21.42 7.32 -16.67
C ALA A 160 21.77 8.37 -17.73
N ASP A 161 20.86 8.58 -18.66
CA ASP A 161 20.88 9.61 -19.70
C ASP A 161 20.25 10.93 -19.24
N PRO A 162 20.72 12.07 -19.78
CA PRO A 162 20.04 13.35 -19.65
C PRO A 162 18.61 13.30 -20.23
N ALA A 163 17.64 13.83 -19.49
CA ALA A 163 16.24 13.87 -19.92
C ALA A 163 15.96 14.75 -21.16
N ASP A 164 16.95 15.53 -21.62
CA ASP A 164 16.87 16.35 -22.84
C ASP A 164 17.45 15.66 -24.08
N GLY A 165 17.89 14.40 -23.96
CA GLY A 165 18.47 13.63 -25.06
C GLY A 165 19.86 14.10 -25.49
N SER A 166 20.56 14.91 -24.69
CA SER A 166 21.90 15.43 -25.02
C SER A 166 23.06 14.42 -24.85
N GLY A 167 22.76 13.14 -24.58
CA GLY A 167 23.75 12.09 -24.27
C GLY A 167 24.31 11.31 -25.46
N ALA A 168 23.77 11.43 -26.68
CA ALA A 168 24.25 10.64 -27.81
C ALA A 168 25.64 11.12 -28.30
N ALA A 169 26.69 10.38 -27.97
CA ALA A 169 28.02 10.45 -28.60
C ALA A 169 28.43 9.07 -29.13
#